data_AF-A0A9E0KWL3-F1
#
_entry.id   AF-A0A9E0KWL3-F1
#
_cell.length_a   1.000
_cell.length_b   1.000
_cell.length_c   1.000
_cell.angle_alpha   90.00
_cell.angle_beta   90.00
_cell.angle_gamma   90.00
#
_symmetry.space_group_name_H-M   'P 1'
#
loop_
_entity.id
_entity.type
_entity.pdbx_description
1 polymer ?
#
loop_
_entity_poly.entity_id
_entity_poly.type
_entity_poly.pdbx_seq_one_letter_code
_entity_poly.pdbx_strand_id
1 'polypeptide(L)'
;MNHHFKTGLIAALISLGPATTTYAVTANEIFPEKLNEIVLDGQVVRKGTIGATFINALQLDKLLLTKGHNNDIEGLIKDQRGLGSGLKATHLFETMPIIDWLKDNQRPGRIMIAVLALQECPDLMTAEIRNRLKQIQKACHPLLKAEIGSLY
;
A
#
# COMPACT_ATOMS: atom_id res chain seq x y z
N MET A 1 27.89 -1.07 -29.87
CA MET A 1 26.99 -0.38 -28.91
C MET A 1 25.79 -1.30 -28.70
N ASN A 2 25.71 -1.97 -27.55
CA ASN A 2 24.49 -2.59 -27.01
C ASN A 2 24.80 -3.02 -25.57
N HIS A 3 24.30 -2.24 -24.61
CA HIS A 3 24.46 -2.52 -23.18
C HIS A 3 23.40 -3.54 -22.75
N HIS A 4 23.85 -4.73 -22.34
CA HIS A 4 23.04 -5.70 -21.62
C HIS A 4 22.74 -5.18 -20.21
N PHE A 5 21.48 -4.86 -19.91
CA PHE A 5 20.99 -4.69 -18.54
C PHE A 5 20.77 -6.08 -17.93
N LYS A 6 21.56 -6.43 -16.90
CA LYS A 6 21.35 -7.60 -16.06
C LYS A 6 20.26 -7.27 -15.04
N THR A 7 19.03 -7.75 -15.25
CA THR A 7 17.96 -7.72 -14.24
C THR A 7 18.19 -8.83 -13.22
N GLY A 8 18.44 -8.43 -11.97
CA GLY A 8 18.58 -9.34 -10.83
C GLY A 8 17.24 -9.99 -10.47
N LEU A 9 17.24 -11.32 -10.43
CA LEU A 9 16.12 -12.15 -9.99
C LEU A 9 16.03 -12.08 -8.45
N ILE A 10 14.93 -11.57 -7.88
CA ILE A 10 14.62 -11.74 -6.46
C ILE A 10 13.40 -12.64 -6.35
N ALA A 11 13.62 -13.90 -5.99
CA ALA A 11 12.56 -14.86 -5.68
C ALA A 11 12.19 -14.75 -4.20
N ALA A 12 10.92 -14.49 -3.88
CA ALA A 12 10.41 -14.61 -2.52
C ALA A 12 9.72 -15.97 -2.36
N LEU A 13 10.16 -16.76 -1.37
CA LEU A 13 9.58 -18.06 -1.03
C LEU A 13 8.38 -17.87 -0.10
N ILE A 14 7.19 -18.28 -0.53
CA ILE A 14 6.02 -18.42 0.35
C ILE A 14 5.77 -19.92 0.53
N SER A 15 6.01 -20.43 1.75
CA SER A 15 5.77 -21.83 2.10
C SER A 15 4.37 -21.99 2.70
N LEU A 16 3.49 -22.69 1.99
CA LEU A 16 2.20 -23.16 2.50
C LEU A 16 2.09 -24.66 2.22
N GLY A 17 2.52 -25.49 3.17
CA GLY A 17 2.23 -26.92 3.21
C GLY A 17 3.09 -27.83 2.32
N PRO A 18 3.01 -29.17 2.53
CA PRO A 18 3.96 -30.12 2.00
C PRO A 18 3.55 -30.58 0.60
N ALA A 19 3.76 -29.72 -0.39
CA ALA A 19 3.93 -30.10 -1.79
C ALA A 19 4.64 -28.93 -2.47
N THR A 20 5.96 -28.99 -2.54
CA THR A 20 6.83 -28.01 -3.19
C THR A 20 6.50 -27.91 -4.67
N THR A 21 5.58 -27.01 -5.01
CA THR A 21 5.42 -26.50 -6.38
C THR A 21 6.08 -25.13 -6.43
N THR A 22 7.28 -25.08 -7.00
CA THR A 22 8.01 -23.82 -7.21
C THR A 22 7.41 -23.10 -8.42
N TYR A 23 6.65 -22.03 -8.18
CA TYR A 23 6.24 -21.12 -9.25
C TYR A 23 7.26 -20.01 -9.38
N ALA A 24 8.06 -20.04 -10.45
CA ALA A 24 8.87 -18.90 -10.86
C ALA A 24 7.94 -17.88 -11.52
N VAL A 25 7.51 -16.87 -10.76
CA VAL A 25 6.68 -15.79 -11.30
C VAL A 25 7.61 -14.67 -11.75
N THR A 26 7.66 -14.41 -13.06
CA THR A 26 8.34 -13.22 -13.58
C THR A 26 7.45 -11.99 -13.35
N ALA A 27 8.03 -10.89 -12.89
CA ALA A 27 7.27 -9.68 -12.53
C ALA A 27 6.43 -9.09 -13.70
N ASN A 28 6.75 -9.46 -14.94
CA ASN A 28 6.06 -9.00 -16.15
C ASN A 28 4.79 -9.82 -16.49
N GLU A 29 4.55 -10.96 -15.84
CA GLU A 29 3.36 -11.79 -16.11
C GLU A 29 2.21 -11.56 -15.12
N ILE A 30 2.38 -10.69 -14.11
CA ILE A 30 1.38 -10.55 -13.04
C ILE A 30 0.20 -9.63 -13.43
N PHE A 31 0.35 -8.69 -14.39
CA PHE A 31 -0.77 -7.81 -14.73
C PHE A 31 -0.82 -7.46 -16.23
N PRO A 32 -1.67 -8.12 -17.03
CA PRO A 32 -1.93 -7.68 -18.39
C PRO A 32 -2.62 -6.30 -18.40
N GLU A 33 -2.13 -5.41 -19.26
CA GLU A 33 -2.44 -3.98 -19.43
C GLU A 33 -3.89 -3.61 -19.79
N LYS A 34 -4.87 -4.53 -19.78
CA LYS A 34 -6.25 -4.22 -20.20
C LYS A 34 -7.29 -4.57 -19.13
N LEU A 35 -7.62 -3.54 -18.34
CA LEU A 35 -8.88 -3.27 -17.63
C LEU A 35 -9.56 -4.46 -16.94
N ASN A 36 -8.92 -4.85 -15.85
CA ASN A 36 -9.49 -5.64 -14.76
C ASN A 36 -10.37 -4.72 -13.90
N GLU A 37 -11.55 -4.30 -14.38
CA GLU A 37 -12.47 -3.44 -13.62
C GLU A 37 -13.73 -4.20 -13.22
N ILE A 38 -14.23 -3.98 -12.00
CA ILE A 38 -15.49 -4.51 -11.48
C ILE A 38 -16.29 -3.34 -10.89
N VAL A 39 -17.61 -3.40 -11.00
CA VAL A 39 -18.49 -2.40 -10.38
C VAL A 39 -18.88 -2.90 -8.99
N LEU A 40 -18.44 -2.21 -7.95
CA LEU A 40 -18.83 -2.46 -6.56
C LEU A 40 -19.52 -1.20 -6.02
N ASP A 41 -20.73 -1.35 -5.48
CA ASP A 41 -21.59 -0.26 -5.00
C ASP A 41 -21.75 0.91 -5.99
N GLY A 42 -21.86 0.60 -7.28
CA GLY A 42 -21.99 1.59 -8.34
C GLY A 42 -20.69 2.31 -8.71
N GLN A 43 -19.56 1.96 -8.09
CA GLN A 43 -18.23 2.49 -8.43
C GLN A 43 -17.42 1.49 -9.22
N VAL A 44 -16.75 1.97 -10.26
CA VAL A 44 -15.80 1.18 -11.04
C VAL A 44 -14.50 1.07 -10.23
N VAL A 45 -14.13 -0.15 -9.85
CA VAL A 45 -12.91 -0.44 -9.11
C VAL A 45 -12.05 -1.42 -9.88
N ARG A 46 -10.73 -1.35 -9.71
CA ARG A 46 -9.83 -2.31 -10.35
C ARG A 46 -9.86 -3.64 -9.58
N LYS A 47 -10.20 -4.76 -10.23
CA LYS A 47 -9.99 -6.13 -9.74
C LYS A 47 -8.53 -6.26 -9.31
N GLY A 48 -8.33 -6.54 -8.02
CA GLY A 48 -7.01 -6.51 -7.38
C GLY A 48 -6.71 -5.26 -6.56
N THR A 49 -7.62 -4.29 -6.40
CA THR A 49 -7.42 -3.07 -5.56
C THR A 49 -6.93 -3.40 -4.14
N ILE A 50 -7.50 -4.42 -3.50
CA ILE A 50 -7.04 -4.90 -2.18
C ILE A 50 -5.59 -5.41 -2.28
N GLY A 51 -5.30 -6.29 -3.25
CA GLY A 51 -3.96 -6.84 -3.45
C GLY A 51 -2.91 -5.78 -3.76
N ALA A 52 -3.24 -4.84 -4.65
CA ALA A 52 -2.39 -3.69 -4.99
C ALA A 52 -2.12 -2.82 -3.76
N THR A 53 -3.12 -2.59 -2.91
CA THR A 53 -2.95 -1.85 -1.65
C THR A 53 -1.96 -2.54 -0.71
N PHE A 54 -2.04 -3.87 -0.55
CA PHE A 54 -1.07 -4.61 0.24
C PHE A 54 0.34 -4.61 -0.38
N ILE A 55 0.45 -4.73 -1.70
CA ILE A 55 1.74 -4.66 -2.40
C ILE A 55 2.38 -3.28 -2.21
N ASN A 56 1.60 -2.21 -2.40
CA ASN A 56 2.05 -0.83 -2.18
C ASN A 56 2.48 -0.63 -0.74
N ALA A 57 1.74 -1.15 0.25
CA ALA A 57 2.13 -1.10 1.66
C ALA A 57 3.50 -1.76 1.89
N LEU A 58 3.75 -2.92 1.29
CA LEU A 58 5.03 -3.64 1.41
C LEU A 58 6.19 -2.91 0.73
N GLN A 59 5.94 -2.28 -0.42
CA GLN A 59 6.97 -1.51 -1.12
C GLN A 59 7.29 -0.21 -0.38
N LEU A 60 6.27 0.48 0.13
CA LEU A 60 6.42 1.66 0.98
C LEU A 60 7.14 1.33 2.30
N ASP A 61 6.84 0.18 2.93
CA ASP A 61 7.58 -0.30 4.11
C ASP A 61 9.08 -0.32 3.81
N LYS A 62 9.48 -0.93 2.68
CA LYS A 62 10.89 -1.02 2.27
C LYS A 62 11.50 0.37 2.06
N LEU A 63 10.86 1.20 1.23
CA LEU A 63 11.42 2.50 0.83
C LEU A 63 11.52 3.48 2.01
N LEU A 64 10.51 3.53 2.88
CA LEU A 64 10.47 4.44 4.03
C LEU A 64 11.47 4.03 5.13
N LEU A 65 11.80 2.73 5.24
CA LEU A 65 12.80 2.24 6.19
C LEU A 65 14.24 2.39 5.66
N THR A 66 14.46 2.22 4.36
CA THR A 66 15.82 2.27 3.77
C THR A 66 16.24 3.66 3.30
N LYS A 67 15.40 4.69 3.48
CA LYS A 67 15.57 6.03 2.86
C LYS A 67 15.71 5.91 1.34
N GLY A 68 14.82 5.13 0.72
CA GLY A 68 14.73 4.98 -0.73
C GLY A 68 14.53 6.31 -1.44
N HIS A 69 14.60 6.30 -2.78
CA HIS A 69 14.46 7.53 -3.56
C HIS A 69 13.07 8.14 -3.39
N ASN A 70 12.99 9.42 -3.03
CA ASN A 70 11.72 10.11 -2.78
C ASN A 70 10.75 10.00 -3.96
N ASN A 71 11.26 10.03 -5.20
CA ASN A 71 10.44 9.90 -6.41
C ASN A 71 9.68 8.56 -6.47
N ASP A 72 10.28 7.47 -6.00
CA ASP A 72 9.64 6.16 -5.98
C ASP A 72 8.53 6.09 -4.93
N ILE A 73 8.77 6.74 -3.77
CA ILE A 73 7.77 6.87 -2.71
C ILE A 73 6.57 7.70 -3.19
N GLU A 74 6.83 8.84 -3.82
CA GLU A 74 5.80 9.72 -4.39
C GLU A 74 5.00 9.01 -5.50
N GLY A 75 5.66 8.22 -6.34
CA GLY A 75 5.01 7.38 -7.35
C GLY A 75 4.01 6.42 -6.72
N LEU A 76 4.42 5.69 -5.68
CA LEU A 76 3.53 4.76 -4.97
C LEU A 76 2.39 5.46 -4.22
N ILE A 77 2.64 6.63 -3.64
CA ILE A 77 1.58 7.45 -3.02
C ILE A 77 0.55 7.87 -4.07
N LYS A 78 1.01 8.32 -5.25
CA LYS A 78 0.13 8.69 -6.36
C LYS A 78 -0.69 7.50 -6.85
N ASP A 79 -0.06 6.34 -7.03
CA ASP A 79 -0.74 5.11 -7.43
C ASP A 79 -1.79 4.71 -6.40
N GLN A 80 -1.45 4.80 -5.11
CA GLN A 80 -2.38 4.49 -4.02
C GLN A 80 -3.57 5.46 -3.98
N ARG A 81 -3.35 6.76 -4.18
CA ARG A 81 -4.43 7.75 -4.29
C ARG A 81 -5.34 7.43 -5.48
N GLY A 82 -4.77 6.94 -6.58
CA GLY A 82 -5.54 6.44 -7.73
C GLY A 82 -6.44 5.23 -7.43
N LEU A 83 -6.19 4.52 -6.32
CA LEU A 83 -7.04 3.44 -5.82
C LEU A 83 -8.11 3.92 -4.81
N GLY A 84 -8.05 5.18 -4.36
CA GLY A 84 -8.81 5.71 -3.23
C GLY A 84 -10.32 5.52 -3.32
N SER A 85 -10.93 5.83 -4.47
CA SER A 85 -12.36 5.59 -4.70
C SER A 85 -12.71 4.10 -4.58
N GLY A 86 -11.89 3.24 -5.17
CA GLY A 86 -12.10 1.78 -5.11
C GLY A 86 -11.84 1.17 -3.74
N LEU A 87 -11.11 1.84 -2.86
CA LEU A 87 -10.88 1.34 -1.50
C LEU A 87 -12.13 1.39 -0.63
N LYS A 88 -12.96 2.45 -0.76
CA LYS A 88 -14.24 2.53 -0.05
C LYS A 88 -15.19 1.43 -0.51
N ALA A 89 -15.29 1.22 -1.82
CA ALA A 89 -16.16 0.22 -2.44
C ALA A 89 -15.69 -1.24 -2.26
N THR A 90 -14.46 -1.48 -1.76
CA THR A 90 -13.95 -2.84 -1.53
C THR A 90 -14.10 -3.33 -0.09
N HIS A 91 -14.70 -2.52 0.79
CA HIS A 91 -14.87 -2.82 2.22
C HIS A 91 -13.56 -3.26 2.93
N LEU A 92 -12.39 -2.86 2.41
CA LEU A 92 -11.09 -3.25 2.97
C LEU A 92 -10.99 -2.87 4.45
N PHE A 93 -11.45 -1.67 4.80
CA PHE A 93 -11.37 -1.15 6.16
C PHE A 93 -12.49 -1.64 7.07
N GLU A 94 -13.48 -2.37 6.56
CA GLU A 94 -14.44 -3.12 7.37
C GLU A 94 -13.86 -4.49 7.77
N THR A 95 -13.12 -5.13 6.86
CA THR A 95 -12.45 -6.41 7.13
C THR A 95 -11.15 -6.27 7.92
N MET A 96 -10.39 -5.20 7.69
CA MET A 96 -9.19 -4.86 8.44
C MET A 96 -9.25 -3.38 8.85
N PRO A 97 -9.80 -3.08 10.05
CA PRO A 97 -9.98 -1.73 10.55
C PRO A 97 -8.72 -0.87 10.46
N ILE A 98 -8.87 0.43 10.16
CA ILE A 98 -7.75 1.39 10.05
C ILE A 98 -6.80 1.31 11.25
N ILE A 99 -7.33 1.13 12.46
CA ILE A 99 -6.49 1.03 13.66
C ILE A 99 -5.49 -0.14 13.58
N ASP A 100 -5.84 -1.25 12.92
CA ASP A 100 -4.97 -2.40 12.74
C ASP A 100 -3.80 -2.11 11.80
N TRP A 101 -4.02 -1.26 10.79
CA TRP A 101 -2.95 -0.76 9.93
C TRP A 101 -1.97 0.14 10.67
N LEU A 102 -2.43 0.79 11.75
CA LEU A 102 -1.65 1.70 12.59
C LEU A 102 -0.97 1.01 13.79
N LYS A 103 -1.17 -0.29 14.01
CA LYS A 103 -0.64 -0.99 15.21
C LYS A 103 0.88 -1.08 15.24
N ASP A 104 1.51 -1.29 14.10
CA ASP A 104 2.94 -1.59 14.02
C ASP A 104 3.76 -0.40 13.48
N ASN A 105 4.51 0.26 14.36
CA ASN A 105 5.40 1.38 13.99
C ASN A 105 6.53 0.96 13.04
N GLN A 106 6.87 -0.34 12.97
CA GLN A 106 7.90 -0.86 12.07
C GLN A 106 7.37 -1.08 10.64
N ARG A 107 6.09 -0.76 10.39
CA ARG A 107 5.45 -0.89 9.08
C ARG A 107 4.97 0.47 8.56
N PRO A 108 5.89 1.40 8.26
CA PRO A 108 5.54 2.76 7.87
C PRO A 108 4.74 2.84 6.56
N GLY A 109 4.84 1.84 5.68
CA GLY A 109 4.02 1.73 4.48
C GLY A 109 2.57 1.41 4.80
N ARG A 110 2.29 0.52 5.76
CA ARG A 110 0.90 0.31 6.24
C ARG A 110 0.30 1.58 6.82
N ILE A 111 1.09 2.32 7.60
CA ILE A 111 0.67 3.59 8.17
C ILE A 111 0.38 4.60 7.05
N MET A 112 1.23 4.66 6.02
CA MET A 112 1.00 5.51 4.85
C MET A 112 -0.33 5.18 4.16
N ILE A 113 -0.61 3.89 3.90
CA ILE A 113 -1.91 3.47 3.33
C ILE A 113 -3.08 3.94 4.19
N ALA A 114 -3.00 3.74 5.51
CA ALA A 114 -4.06 4.15 6.43
C ALA A 114 -4.28 5.67 6.42
N VAL A 115 -3.20 6.45 6.38
CA VAL A 115 -3.26 7.91 6.30
C VAL A 115 -3.91 8.36 4.99
N LEU A 116 -3.49 7.80 3.85
CA LEU A 116 -4.09 8.10 2.55
C LEU A 116 -5.58 7.71 2.50
N ALA A 117 -5.95 6.58 3.10
CA ALA A 117 -7.35 6.19 3.22
C ALA A 117 -8.18 7.17 4.07
N LEU A 118 -7.62 7.70 5.16
CA LEU A 118 -8.28 8.69 6.01
C LEU A 118 -8.41 10.07 5.33
N GLN A 119 -7.53 10.40 4.37
CA GLN A 119 -7.66 11.61 3.55
C GLN A 119 -8.88 11.50 2.62
N GLU A 120 -9.09 10.34 2.01
CA GLU A 120 -10.21 10.09 1.09
C GLU A 120 -11.53 9.78 1.81
N CYS A 121 -11.45 9.11 2.97
CA CYS A 121 -12.60 8.73 3.79
C CYS A 121 -12.46 9.28 5.23
N PRO A 122 -12.68 10.58 5.44
CA PRO A 122 -12.55 11.20 6.77
C PRO A 122 -13.53 10.64 7.80
N ASP A 123 -14.62 10.02 7.36
CA ASP A 123 -15.62 9.32 8.19
C ASP A 123 -15.03 8.13 8.96
N LEU A 124 -13.92 7.56 8.51
CA LEU A 124 -13.20 6.50 9.23
C LEU A 124 -12.37 7.01 10.42
N MET A 125 -12.26 8.33 10.61
CA MET A 125 -11.45 8.94 11.66
C MET A 125 -12.15 8.88 13.03
N THR A 126 -11.65 8.03 13.93
CA THR A 126 -12.08 7.99 15.34
C THR A 126 -11.12 8.77 16.25
N ALA A 127 -11.54 9.03 17.51
CA ALA A 127 -10.67 9.64 18.51
C ALA A 127 -9.42 8.78 18.82
N GLU A 128 -9.58 7.45 18.80
CA GLU A 128 -8.48 6.51 18.99
C GLU A 128 -7.45 6.61 17.85
N ILE A 129 -7.93 6.59 16.60
CA ILE A 129 -7.08 6.74 15.40
C ILE A 129 -6.34 8.08 15.44
N ARG A 130 -7.04 9.17 15.75
CA ARG A 130 -6.45 10.50 15.90
C ARG A 130 -5.30 10.52 16.93
N ASN A 131 -5.53 9.94 18.10
CA ASN A 131 -4.50 9.86 19.15
C ASN A 131 -3.31 9.00 18.71
N ARG A 132 -3.58 7.87 18.04
CA ARG A 132 -2.55 6.99 17.51
C ARG A 132 -1.67 7.70 16.47
N LEU A 133 -2.27 8.43 15.54
CA LEU A 133 -1.56 9.21 14.52
C LEU A 133 -0.67 10.30 15.13
N LYS A 134 -1.17 11.02 16.15
CA LYS A 134 -0.36 12.01 16.89
C LYS A 134 0.88 11.39 17.55
N GLN A 135 0.79 10.14 18.02
CA GLN A 135 1.95 9.44 18.57
C GLN A 135 2.95 9.07 17.47
N ILE A 136 2.47 8.53 16.35
CA ILE A 136 3.30 8.13 15.21
C ILE A 136 4.04 9.35 14.62
N GLN A 137 3.34 10.48 14.47
CA GLN A 137 3.87 11.69 13.85
C GLN A 137 5.16 12.21 14.51
N LYS A 138 5.37 11.93 15.80
CA LYS A 138 6.53 12.38 16.57
C LYS A 138 7.84 11.74 16.12
N ALA A 139 7.80 10.51 15.60
CA ALA A 139 9.00 9.70 15.36
C ALA A 139 9.05 9.03 13.97
N CYS A 140 8.13 9.40 13.06
CA CYS A 140 8.04 8.79 11.73
C CYS A 140 8.87 9.54 10.66
N HIS A 141 8.97 8.92 9.48
CA HIS A 141 9.63 9.48 8.30
C HIS A 141 9.03 10.85 7.91
N PRO A 142 9.83 11.85 7.45
CA PRO A 142 9.34 13.19 7.13
C PRO A 142 8.15 13.23 6.15
N LEU A 143 8.16 12.40 5.11
CA LEU A 143 7.03 12.30 4.17
C LEU A 143 5.75 11.81 4.87
N LEU A 144 5.86 10.74 5.67
CA LEU A 144 4.72 10.24 6.45
C LEU A 144 4.24 11.28 7.48
N LYS A 145 5.17 12.04 8.07
CA LYS A 145 4.85 13.13 9.00
C LYS A 145 4.03 14.23 8.32
N ALA A 146 4.38 14.58 7.09
CA ALA A 146 3.65 15.57 6.28
C ALA A 146 2.24 15.07 5.94
N GLU A 147 2.12 13.82 5.52
CA GLU A 147 0.83 13.20 5.20
C GLU A 147 -0.09 13.05 6.41
N ILE A 148 0.46 12.77 7.60
CA ILE A 148 -0.32 12.81 8.85
C ILE A 148 -0.77 14.25 9.18
N GLY A 149 0.09 15.23 8.88
CA GLY A 149 -0.17 16.64 9.14
C GLY A 149 -1.35 17.19 8.34
N SER A 150 -1.59 16.70 7.13
CA SER A 150 -2.69 17.16 6.27
C SER A 150 -4.07 16.66 6.70
N LEU A 151 -4.16 15.79 7.71
CA LEU A 151 -5.43 15.32 8.29
C LEU A 151 -6.03 16.30 9.33
N TYR A 152 -5.34 17.41 9.64
CA TYR A 152 -5.74 18.42 10.63
C TYR A 152 -5.59 19.83 10.08
#